data_AF-E8KGN0-F1
#
_entry.id   AF-E8KGN0-F1
#
_cell.length_a   1.000
_cell.length_b   1.000
_cell.length_c   1.000
_cell.angle_alpha   90.00
_cell.angle_beta   90.00
_cell.angle_gamma   90.00
#
_symmetry.space_group_name_H-M   'P 1'
#
loop_
_entity.id
_entity.type
_entity.pdbx_description
1 polymer ?
#
loop_
_entity_poly.entity_id
_entity_poly.type
_entity_poly.pdbx_seq_one_letter_code
_entity_poly.pdbx_strand_id
1 'polypeptide(L)'
;MRTNFFPKTLICSVLLGLFAFSHTAVAKTFALEQGQSQLIKTDAKIDTVFVSSPDVADYEILDDNTFMLYTKAEGRAEIVAFDVDGTPLTEDFVNVNNAINNIAAANAQIQTRFPNSNLSIKKIGKAYVIEGKAKNAAESEEINRIVGESLGAGRKVVEAKV
;
A
#
# COMPACT_ATOMS: atom_id res chain seq x y z
N MET A 1 24.00 -74.33 12.36
CA MET A 1 25.11 -73.49 12.84
C MET A 1 25.18 -72.27 11.93
N ARG A 2 25.00 -71.06 12.50
CA ARG A 2 24.91 -69.76 11.81
C ARG A 2 26.30 -69.27 11.41
N THR A 3 26.40 -68.58 10.26
CA THR A 3 27.21 -67.34 10.01
C THR A 3 26.87 -66.87 8.57
N ASN A 4 25.94 -65.93 8.37
CA ASN A 4 26.13 -64.47 8.25
C ASN A 4 27.20 -64.02 7.24
N PHE A 5 26.76 -63.48 6.10
CA PHE A 5 27.46 -62.40 5.39
C PHE A 5 26.43 -61.47 4.73
N PHE A 6 26.19 -60.32 5.36
CA PHE A 6 25.25 -59.28 4.92
C PHE A 6 25.92 -58.37 3.87
N PRO A 7 25.28 -58.08 2.71
CA PRO A 7 25.78 -57.08 1.77
C PRO A 7 25.35 -55.67 2.19
N LYS A 8 26.33 -54.75 2.22
CA LYS A 8 26.25 -53.36 2.72
C LYS A 8 25.60 -52.35 1.74
N THR A 9 24.72 -52.77 0.85
CA THR A 9 24.23 -51.93 -0.27
C THR A 9 22.76 -51.53 -0.16
N LEU A 10 22.27 -51.33 1.06
CA LEU A 10 20.86 -50.98 1.32
C LEU A 10 20.68 -49.81 2.30
N ILE A 11 21.71 -48.97 2.43
CA ILE A 11 21.71 -47.78 3.30
C ILE A 11 22.21 -46.60 2.46
N CYS A 12 21.42 -46.15 1.48
CA CYS A 12 21.70 -44.86 0.80
C CYS A 12 20.47 -44.23 0.16
N SER A 13 19.38 -44.98 -0.04
CA SER A 13 18.25 -44.50 -0.85
C SER A 13 17.15 -43.74 -0.08
N VAL A 14 17.29 -43.51 1.23
CA VAL A 14 16.24 -42.87 2.06
C VAL A 14 16.56 -41.40 2.41
N LEU A 15 17.76 -40.90 2.10
CA LEU A 15 18.18 -39.55 2.53
C LEU A 15 17.97 -38.44 1.49
N LEU A 16 17.31 -38.71 0.35
CA LEU A 16 17.16 -37.77 -0.76
C LEU A 16 15.74 -37.17 -0.87
N GLY A 17 15.09 -36.97 0.28
CA GLY A 17 13.69 -36.55 0.35
C GLY A 17 13.39 -35.46 1.40
N LEU A 18 14.39 -34.74 1.91
CA LEU A 18 14.11 -33.54 2.69
C LEU A 18 13.79 -32.38 1.74
N PHE A 19 12.48 -32.24 1.52
CA PHE A 19 11.78 -31.04 1.11
C PHE A 19 12.53 -29.75 1.51
N ALA A 20 13.13 -29.10 0.52
CA ALA A 20 13.37 -27.67 0.57
C ALA A 20 12.04 -26.95 0.38
N PHE A 21 11.19 -26.90 1.42
CA PHE A 21 10.13 -25.91 1.50
C PHE A 21 10.81 -24.56 1.71
N SER A 22 11.20 -23.93 0.61
CA SER A 22 11.63 -22.53 0.64
C SER A 22 10.38 -21.71 0.94
N HIS A 23 10.29 -21.17 2.16
CA HIS A 23 9.27 -20.18 2.48
C HIS A 23 9.58 -18.92 1.67
N THR A 24 8.84 -18.73 0.57
CA THR A 24 8.83 -17.44 -0.13
C THR A 24 8.11 -16.45 0.77
N ALA A 25 8.85 -15.58 1.46
CA ALA A 25 8.28 -14.41 2.10
C ALA A 25 7.64 -13.55 1.00
N VAL A 26 6.32 -13.38 1.05
CA VAL A 26 5.59 -12.51 0.12
C VAL A 26 5.53 -11.13 0.75
N ALA A 27 6.31 -10.18 0.22
CA ALA A 27 6.19 -8.79 0.61
C ALA A 27 4.81 -8.26 0.21
N LYS A 28 4.02 -7.76 1.16
CA LYS A 28 2.69 -7.20 0.85
C LYS A 28 2.80 -5.70 0.64
N THR A 29 1.93 -5.17 -0.21
CA THR A 29 1.78 -3.72 -0.38
C THR A 29 0.37 -3.32 0.03
N PHE A 30 0.26 -2.51 1.08
CA PHE A 30 -0.99 -1.92 1.55
C PHE A 30 -1.21 -0.58 0.84
N ALA A 31 -2.32 -0.46 0.12
CA ALA A 31 -2.79 0.82 -0.39
C ALA A 31 -3.78 1.40 0.62
N LEU A 32 -3.35 2.42 1.37
CA LEU A 32 -4.12 3.03 2.45
C LEU A 32 -4.32 4.52 2.17
N GLU A 33 -5.34 5.10 2.78
CA GLU A 33 -5.53 6.54 2.86
C GLU A 33 -4.97 7.10 4.16
N GLN A 34 -4.70 8.40 4.22
CA GLN A 34 -4.27 9.04 5.45
C GLN A 34 -5.31 8.84 6.56
N GLY A 35 -4.84 8.43 7.74
CA GLY A 35 -5.68 8.12 8.90
C GLY A 35 -6.24 6.69 8.90
N GLN A 36 -6.06 5.91 7.84
CA GLN A 36 -6.39 4.47 7.86
C GLN A 36 -5.35 3.67 8.62
N SER A 37 -5.76 2.51 9.10
CA SER A 37 -4.92 1.58 9.82
C SER A 37 -5.09 0.14 9.33
N GLN A 38 -4.09 -0.68 9.59
CA GLN A 38 -4.06 -2.10 9.25
C GLN A 38 -3.49 -2.89 10.44
N LEU A 39 -4.21 -3.92 10.86
CA LEU A 39 -3.73 -4.85 11.87
C LEU A 39 -2.78 -5.85 11.23
N ILE A 40 -1.55 -5.95 11.75
CA ILE A 40 -0.54 -6.88 11.28
C ILE A 40 -0.30 -7.93 12.37
N LYS A 41 -0.26 -9.20 11.95
CA LYS A 41 0.02 -10.35 12.80
C LYS A 41 1.23 -11.09 12.27
N THR A 42 2.17 -11.39 13.16
CA THR A 42 3.36 -12.18 12.88
C THR A 42 3.20 -13.60 13.41
N ASP A 43 4.01 -14.53 12.90
CA ASP A 43 4.06 -15.93 13.34
C ASP A 43 4.96 -16.16 14.56
N ALA A 44 5.88 -15.25 14.83
CA ALA A 44 6.72 -15.23 16.03
C ALA A 44 6.70 -13.88 16.76
N LYS A 45 7.30 -13.85 17.95
CA LYS A 45 7.29 -12.68 18.83
C LYS A 45 8.07 -11.52 18.19
N ILE A 46 7.47 -10.35 18.19
CA ILE A 46 8.05 -9.10 17.71
C ILE A 46 9.02 -8.59 18.77
N ASP A 47 10.26 -8.34 18.36
CA ASP A 47 11.26 -7.64 19.18
C ASP A 47 11.37 -6.17 18.75
N THR A 48 11.54 -5.95 17.44
CA THR A 48 11.76 -4.61 16.88
C THR A 48 10.94 -4.44 15.61
N VAL A 49 10.40 -3.23 15.40
CA VAL A 49 9.78 -2.84 14.13
C VAL A 49 10.51 -1.61 13.58
N PHE A 50 10.89 -1.69 12.32
CA PHE A 50 11.52 -0.61 11.58
C PHE A 50 10.52 0.04 10.63
N VAL A 51 10.55 1.36 10.59
CA VAL A 51 9.75 2.18 9.65
C VAL A 51 10.68 3.14 8.92
N SER A 52 10.78 2.97 7.60
CA SER A 52 11.67 3.79 6.75
C SER A 52 11.22 5.26 6.61
N SER A 53 9.94 5.57 6.84
CA SER A 53 9.37 6.91 6.68
C SER A 53 8.31 7.19 7.77
N PRO A 54 8.73 7.52 9.01
CA PRO A 54 7.83 7.71 10.14
C PRO A 54 6.87 8.91 10.01
N ASP A 55 7.16 9.84 9.10
CA ASP A 55 6.23 10.94 8.75
C ASP A 55 5.04 10.45 7.90
N VAL A 56 5.18 9.33 7.20
CA VAL A 56 4.16 8.75 6.29
C VAL A 56 3.29 7.73 7.00
N ALA A 57 3.91 6.81 7.74
CA ALA A 57 3.22 5.77 8.50
C ALA A 57 3.97 5.48 9.80
N ASP A 58 3.28 4.91 10.78
CA ASP A 58 3.83 4.62 12.10
C ASP A 58 3.07 3.42 12.68
N TYR A 59 3.51 2.92 13.84
CA TYR A 59 2.93 1.71 14.42
C TYR A 59 2.74 1.79 15.94
N GLU A 60 1.91 0.89 16.45
CA GLU A 60 1.74 0.64 17.88
C GLU A 60 1.71 -0.86 18.14
N ILE A 61 2.58 -1.35 19.04
CA ILE A 61 2.58 -2.76 19.47
C ILE A 61 1.36 -2.99 20.37
N LEU A 62 0.53 -3.98 20.02
CA LEU A 62 -0.65 -4.34 20.80
C LEU A 62 -0.37 -5.52 21.73
N ASP A 63 0.39 -6.51 21.24
CA ASP A 63 0.84 -7.68 22.00
C ASP A 63 2.12 -8.26 21.37
N ASP A 64 2.60 -9.39 21.90
CA ASP A 64 3.84 -10.04 21.48
C ASP A 64 3.89 -10.37 19.97
N ASN A 65 2.76 -10.54 19.28
CA ASN A 65 2.71 -10.98 17.88
C ASN A 65 1.88 -10.06 16.99
N THR A 66 1.42 -8.92 17.51
CA THR A 66 0.47 -8.06 16.84
C THR A 66 0.86 -6.60 16.99
N PHE A 67 0.84 -5.87 15.88
CA PHE A 67 0.95 -4.41 15.88
C PHE A 67 -0.11 -3.78 14.97
N MET A 68 -0.54 -2.57 15.33
CA MET A 68 -1.38 -1.73 14.50
C MET A 68 -0.47 -0.81 13.69
N LEU A 69 -0.56 -0.91 12.36
CA LEU A 69 0.05 0.03 11.43
C LEU A 69 -0.97 1.13 11.13
N TYR A 70 -0.58 2.40 11.15
CA TYR A 70 -1.47 3.50 10.79
C TYR A 70 -0.74 4.58 9.98
N THR A 71 -1.50 5.28 9.15
CA THR A 71 -0.95 6.25 8.19
C THR A 71 -1.11 7.69 8.67
N LYS A 72 -0.08 8.51 8.46
CA LYS A 72 0.02 9.89 8.93
C LYS A 72 -0.03 10.90 7.79
N ALA A 73 0.59 10.61 6.66
CA ALA A 73 0.67 11.51 5.51
C ALA A 73 0.80 10.75 4.17
N GLU A 74 0.53 11.45 3.06
CA GLU A 74 0.74 10.91 1.71
C GLU A 74 2.22 10.55 1.49
N GLY A 75 2.48 9.36 0.93
CA GLY A 75 3.83 8.90 0.66
C GLY A 75 3.94 7.39 0.56
N ARG A 76 5.17 6.88 0.64
CA ARG A 76 5.47 5.45 0.74
C ARG A 76 6.35 5.20 1.95
N ALA A 77 6.05 4.15 2.70
CA ALA A 77 6.87 3.66 3.79
C ALA A 77 7.06 2.15 3.67
N GLU A 78 8.27 1.67 3.90
CA GLU A 78 8.58 0.28 4.21
C GLU A 78 8.49 0.03 5.72
N ILE A 79 7.90 -1.10 6.08
CA ILE A 79 7.71 -1.59 7.45
C ILE A 79 8.32 -2.99 7.53
N VAL A 80 9.24 -3.19 8.48
CA VAL A 80 9.85 -4.50 8.71
C VAL A 80 9.74 -4.83 10.20
N ALA A 81 9.14 -5.96 10.53
CA ALA A 81 9.14 -6.47 11.91
C ALA A 81 10.19 -7.58 12.03
N PHE A 82 10.93 -7.59 13.13
CA PHE A 82 11.99 -8.56 13.41
C PHE A 82 11.70 -9.31 14.70
N ASP A 83 12.15 -10.56 14.78
CA ASP A 83 12.27 -11.28 16.04
C ASP A 83 13.56 -10.93 16.80
N VAL A 84 13.74 -11.56 17.96
CA VAL A 84 14.88 -11.36 18.86
C VAL A 84 16.24 -11.74 18.23
N ASP A 85 16.24 -12.61 17.23
CA ASP A 85 17.44 -13.03 16.50
C ASP A 85 17.76 -12.08 15.33
N GLY A 86 16.91 -11.07 15.10
CA GLY A 86 17.02 -10.14 13.98
C GLY A 86 16.49 -10.71 12.67
N THR A 87 15.71 -11.79 12.71
CA THR A 87 15.08 -12.38 11.52
C THR A 87 13.83 -11.59 11.15
N PRO A 88 13.65 -11.18 9.88
CA PRO A 88 12.42 -10.52 9.44
C PRO A 88 11.21 -11.46 9.56
N LEU A 89 10.18 -11.03 10.30
CA LEU A 89 8.88 -11.68 10.44
C LEU A 89 7.89 -11.21 9.37
N THR A 90 7.98 -9.95 8.97
CA THR A 90 7.25 -9.39 7.83
C THR A 90 8.05 -8.26 7.20
N GLU A 91 7.89 -8.09 5.89
CA GLU A 91 8.47 -7.00 5.10
C GLU A 91 7.36 -6.46 4.20
N ASP A 92 6.79 -5.32 4.58
CA ASP A 92 5.61 -4.76 3.94
C ASP A 92 5.87 -3.33 3.45
N PHE A 93 5.20 -2.95 2.36
CA PHE A 93 5.15 -1.57 1.90
C PHE A 93 3.77 -0.97 2.14
N VAL A 94 3.73 0.28 2.59
CA VAL A 94 2.52 1.10 2.69
C VAL A 94 2.62 2.21 1.67
N ASN A 95 1.63 2.28 0.79
CA ASN A 95 1.42 3.40 -0.11
C ASN A 95 0.21 4.20 0.39
N VAL A 96 0.47 5.41 0.90
CA VAL A 96 -0.56 6.31 1.39
C VAL A 96 -0.94 7.28 0.28
N ASN A 97 -2.19 7.24 -0.17
CA ASN A 97 -2.66 8.13 -1.24
C ASN A 97 -3.92 8.89 -0.86
N ASN A 98 -3.77 10.18 -0.56
CA ASN A 98 -4.88 11.10 -0.24
C ASN A 98 -5.79 11.42 -1.43
N ALA A 99 -5.40 11.02 -2.64
CA ALA A 99 -6.05 11.46 -3.86
C ALA A 99 -7.19 10.55 -4.34
N ILE A 100 -7.23 9.28 -3.93
CA ILE A 100 -8.15 8.31 -4.54
C ILE A 100 -9.60 8.67 -4.20
N ASN A 101 -9.89 9.02 -2.95
CA ASN A 101 -11.23 9.41 -2.56
C ASN A 101 -11.64 10.81 -3.04
N ASN A 102 -10.74 11.78 -3.06
CA ASN A 102 -11.09 13.14 -3.45
C ASN A 102 -11.32 13.29 -4.97
N ILE A 103 -10.59 12.55 -5.81
CA ILE A 103 -10.76 12.64 -7.28
C ILE A 103 -12.03 11.93 -7.72
N ALA A 104 -12.30 10.74 -7.18
CA ALA A 104 -13.51 10.00 -7.52
C ALA A 104 -14.76 10.79 -7.08
N ALA A 105 -14.75 11.35 -5.88
CA ALA A 105 -15.82 12.21 -5.38
C ALA A 105 -16.01 13.47 -6.25
N ALA A 106 -14.92 14.16 -6.60
CA ALA A 106 -14.99 15.36 -7.42
C ALA A 106 -15.50 15.05 -8.85
N ASN A 107 -15.03 13.96 -9.48
CA ASN A 107 -15.55 13.52 -10.77
C ASN A 107 -17.03 13.12 -10.70
N ALA A 108 -17.46 12.45 -9.63
CA ALA A 108 -18.87 12.13 -9.43
C ALA A 108 -19.73 13.40 -9.28
N GLN A 109 -19.23 14.43 -8.58
CA GLN A 109 -19.92 15.70 -8.44
C GLN A 109 -20.00 16.48 -9.77
N ILE A 110 -18.94 16.47 -10.57
CA ILE A 110 -18.95 17.02 -11.94
C ILE A 110 -20.02 16.31 -12.77
N GLN A 111 -20.02 14.97 -12.79
CA GLN A 111 -20.98 14.20 -13.57
C GLN A 111 -22.42 14.39 -13.10
N THR A 112 -22.64 14.60 -11.81
CA THR A 112 -23.98 14.86 -11.25
C THR A 112 -24.51 16.24 -11.65
N ARG A 113 -23.67 17.27 -11.58
CA ARG A 113 -24.06 18.66 -11.91
C ARG A 113 -24.05 18.95 -13.42
N PHE A 114 -23.14 18.29 -14.15
CA PHE A 114 -22.93 18.43 -15.58
C PHE A 114 -22.91 17.07 -16.28
N PRO A 115 -24.07 16.38 -16.43
CA PRO A 115 -24.13 15.02 -16.98
C PRO A 115 -23.57 14.85 -18.39
N ASN A 116 -23.47 15.94 -19.13
CA ASN A 116 -22.99 15.96 -20.52
C ASN A 116 -21.60 16.61 -20.62
N SER A 117 -20.88 16.83 -19.51
CA SER A 117 -19.54 17.40 -19.54
C SER A 117 -18.53 16.38 -20.05
N ASN A 118 -17.54 16.84 -20.80
CA ASN A 118 -16.39 16.02 -21.21
C ASN A 118 -15.17 16.28 -20.31
N LEU A 119 -15.36 17.01 -19.20
CA LEU A 119 -14.29 17.38 -18.28
C LEU A 119 -14.16 16.34 -17.16
N SER A 120 -12.93 15.98 -16.83
CA SER A 120 -12.61 15.06 -15.74
C SER A 120 -11.33 15.49 -15.04
N ILE A 121 -11.18 15.11 -13.77
CA ILE A 121 -10.00 15.40 -12.96
C ILE A 121 -9.11 14.17 -12.94
N LYS A 122 -7.83 14.36 -13.18
CA LYS A 122 -6.78 13.36 -13.01
C LYS A 122 -5.66 13.88 -12.13
N LYS A 123 -5.00 12.98 -11.41
CA LYS A 123 -3.75 13.28 -10.71
C LYS A 123 -2.57 12.95 -11.62
N ILE A 124 -1.71 13.94 -11.83
CA ILE A 124 -0.45 13.80 -12.57
C ILE A 124 0.67 14.21 -11.62
N GLY A 125 1.42 13.22 -11.13
CA GLY A 125 2.40 13.44 -10.07
C GLY A 125 1.75 13.99 -8.80
N LYS A 126 2.18 15.18 -8.37
CA LYS A 126 1.60 15.90 -7.20
C LYS A 126 0.48 16.89 -7.59
N ALA A 127 0.22 17.08 -8.88
CA ALA A 127 -0.75 18.04 -9.39
C ALA A 127 -2.08 17.36 -9.76
N TYR A 128 -3.15 18.16 -9.76
CA TYR A 128 -4.47 17.77 -10.23
C TYR A 128 -4.76 18.56 -11.49
N VAL A 129 -5.11 17.86 -12.56
CA VAL A 129 -5.33 18.43 -13.88
C VAL A 129 -6.77 18.14 -14.29
N ILE A 130 -7.45 19.18 -14.75
CA ILE A 130 -8.75 19.05 -15.40
C ILE A 130 -8.48 18.80 -16.89
N GLU A 131 -8.89 17.63 -17.38
CA GLU A 131 -8.75 17.23 -18.77
C GLU A 131 -10.12 17.26 -19.46
N GLY A 132 -10.13 17.69 -20.72
CA GLY A 132 -11.30 17.69 -21.59
C GLY A 132 -11.62 19.07 -22.15
N LYS A 133 -12.76 19.17 -22.84
CA LYS A 133 -13.24 20.42 -23.44
C LYS A 133 -14.50 20.90 -22.75
N ALA A 134 -14.43 22.08 -22.13
CA ALA A 134 -15.59 22.80 -21.63
C ALA A 134 -16.49 23.25 -22.78
N LYS A 135 -17.81 23.22 -22.59
CA LYS A 135 -18.79 23.76 -23.53
C LYS A 135 -18.77 25.28 -23.58
N ASN A 136 -18.53 25.91 -22.44
CA ASN A 136 -18.44 27.36 -22.29
C ASN A 136 -17.61 27.74 -21.06
N ALA A 137 -17.32 29.03 -20.92
CA ALA A 137 -16.51 29.55 -19.81
C ALA A 137 -17.15 29.30 -18.43
N ALA A 138 -18.48 29.37 -18.33
CA ALA A 138 -19.20 29.18 -17.07
C ALA A 138 -19.07 27.74 -16.54
N GLU A 139 -19.08 26.73 -17.42
CA GLU A 139 -18.84 25.33 -17.05
C GLU A 139 -17.40 25.14 -16.53
N SER A 140 -16.41 25.77 -17.16
CA SER A 140 -15.01 25.73 -16.71
C SER A 140 -14.85 26.35 -15.32
N GLU A 141 -15.44 27.54 -15.10
CA GLU A 141 -15.39 28.27 -13.83
C GLU A 141 -15.99 27.46 -12.67
N GLU A 142 -17.18 26.88 -12.88
CA GLU A 142 -17.87 26.11 -11.86
C GLU A 142 -17.14 24.80 -11.54
N ILE A 143 -16.57 24.14 -12.55
CA ILE A 143 -15.77 22.92 -12.34
C ILE A 143 -14.48 23.25 -11.58
N ASN A 144 -13.78 24.34 -11.91
CA ASN A 144 -12.63 24.81 -11.13
C ASN A 144 -12.98 25.02 -9.65
N ARG A 145 -14.17 25.57 -9.37
CA ARG A 145 -14.67 25.74 -8.00
C ARG A 145 -14.92 24.41 -7.30
N ILE A 146 -15.62 23.48 -7.94
CA ILE A 146 -15.87 22.12 -7.40
C ILE A 146 -14.55 21.42 -7.09
N VAL A 147 -13.57 21.52 -7.98
CA VAL A 147 -12.24 20.94 -7.80
C VAL A 147 -11.53 21.59 -6.61
N GLY A 148 -11.50 22.92 -6.55
CA GLY A 148 -10.87 23.66 -5.46
C GLY A 148 -11.47 23.33 -4.08
N GLU A 149 -12.80 23.24 -3.99
CA GLU A 149 -13.51 22.85 -2.76
C GLU A 149 -13.21 21.39 -2.37
N SER A 150 -13.26 20.45 -3.33
CA SER A 150 -13.03 19.02 -3.09
C SER A 150 -11.59 18.68 -2.72
N LEU A 151 -10.64 19.53 -3.13
CA LEU A 151 -9.22 19.38 -2.84
C LEU A 151 -8.79 20.17 -1.59
N GLY A 152 -9.69 20.89 -0.92
CA GLY A 152 -9.37 21.72 0.24
C GLY A 152 -8.69 23.04 -0.14
N ALA A 153 -9.07 24.11 0.57
CA ALA A 153 -8.60 25.46 0.33
C ALA A 153 -7.07 25.55 0.51
N GLY A 154 -6.35 25.74 -0.61
CA GLY A 154 -4.89 25.90 -0.62
C GLY A 154 -4.18 25.31 -1.83
N ARG A 155 -4.85 24.49 -2.65
CA ARG A 155 -4.27 23.92 -3.87
C ARG A 155 -4.60 24.76 -5.11
N LYS A 156 -3.55 25.24 -5.79
CA LYS A 156 -3.66 26.04 -7.02
C LYS A 156 -4.05 25.12 -8.18
N VAL A 157 -5.26 25.30 -8.72
CA VAL A 157 -5.69 24.63 -9.95
C VAL A 157 -4.96 25.29 -11.12
N VAL A 158 -4.27 24.48 -11.94
CA VAL A 158 -3.60 24.95 -13.14
C VAL A 158 -4.29 24.29 -14.34
N GLU A 159 -4.95 25.10 -15.15
CA GLU A 159 -5.51 24.64 -16.41
C GLU A 159 -4.37 24.42 -17.42
N ALA A 160 -4.26 23.21 -17.95
CA ALA A 160 -3.40 22.92 -19.09
C ALA A 160 -4.26 23.02 -20.36
N LYS A 161 -4.01 24.04 -21.17
CA LYS A 161 -4.65 24.20 -22.48
C LYS A 161 -3.89 23.33 -23.50
N VAL A 162 -4.50 22.23 -23.93
CA VAL A 162 -4.03 21.42 -25.07
C VAL A 162 -4.78 21.83 -26.33
#